data_AF-A0A6N3E958-F1
#
_entry.id   AF-A0A6N3E958-F1
#
_cell.length_a   1.000
_cell.length_b   1.000
_cell.length_c   1.000
_cell.angle_alpha   90.00
_cell.angle_beta   90.00
_cell.angle_gamma   90.00
#
_symmetry.space_group_name_H-M   'P 1'
#
loop_
_entity.id
_entity.type
_entity.pdbx_description
1 polymer ?
#
loop_
_entity_poly.entity_id
_entity_poly.type
_entity_poly.pdbx_seq_one_letter_code
_entity_poly.pdbx_strand_id
1 'polypeptide(L)'
;MPYPFNYFASIFNFRSSFANRKKLSWFQMIFTSFFLISITLLPVALQNAQLKTYPLTTFVSDVFDPLSTDIMKDIQEHVVIKDQELTYTGTNPVHKTSKGQVILGQEAKASEGKELTLHFDRKQLIISKENKELATVSYQAINQESLRDKKSFTQAISSDWFRDNRLPVSLFLVIFSGFLSTVNYLILILGASFFLYLTRKSRLFSLQTFKECFNCILNCLGLPILLSVLISLLFHQVFTTTIMIQNVLFVLYLAMVFYKTHFRDPDYHR
;
A
#
# COMPACT_ATOMS: atom_id res chain seq x y z
N MET A 1 9.76 -32.46 15.90
CA MET A 1 10.42 -31.14 15.88
C MET A 1 9.63 -30.17 16.74
N PRO A 2 10.29 -29.28 17.50
CA PRO A 2 9.61 -28.23 18.26
C PRO A 2 9.08 -27.12 17.33
N TYR A 3 8.22 -26.27 17.87
CA TYR A 3 7.84 -25.00 17.23
C TYR A 3 9.07 -24.08 17.15
N PRO A 4 9.28 -23.30 16.06
CA PRO A 4 8.40 -23.12 14.89
C PRO A 4 8.64 -24.12 13.75
N PHE A 5 9.68 -24.94 13.80
CA PHE A 5 10.05 -25.87 12.72
C PHE A 5 8.96 -26.87 12.36
N ASN A 6 8.19 -27.33 13.34
CA ASN A 6 7.04 -28.21 13.09
C ASN A 6 5.95 -27.54 12.24
N TYR A 7 5.75 -26.22 12.37
CA TYR A 7 4.81 -25.49 11.52
C TYR A 7 5.31 -25.45 10.08
N PHE A 8 6.56 -25.04 9.85
CA PHE A 8 7.11 -24.98 8.49
C PHE A 8 7.22 -26.35 7.83
N ALA A 9 7.58 -27.39 8.57
CA ALA A 9 7.53 -28.76 8.06
C ALA A 9 6.09 -29.15 7.65
N SER A 10 5.08 -28.64 8.37
CA SER A 10 3.69 -29.00 8.09
C SER A 10 3.16 -28.43 6.78
N ILE A 11 3.53 -27.20 6.43
CA ILE A 11 2.98 -26.46 5.28
C ILE A 11 3.47 -26.96 3.92
N PHE A 12 4.59 -27.70 3.85
CA PHE A 12 5.10 -28.22 2.57
C PHE A 12 4.38 -29.48 2.08
N ASN A 13 3.66 -30.19 2.95
CA ASN A 13 2.93 -31.41 2.58
C ASN A 13 1.44 -31.29 2.91
N PHE A 14 0.60 -31.32 1.87
CA PHE A 14 -0.86 -31.20 1.96
C PHE A 14 -1.51 -32.13 3.01
N ARG A 15 -1.07 -33.39 3.10
CA ARG A 15 -1.60 -34.33 4.11
C ARG A 15 -1.20 -33.92 5.51
N SER A 16 0.01 -33.42 5.67
CA SER A 16 0.54 -33.01 6.96
C SER A 16 -0.07 -31.68 7.44
N SER A 17 -0.40 -30.77 6.53
CA SER A 17 -1.15 -29.53 6.83
C SER A 17 -2.49 -29.83 7.53
N PHE A 18 -3.16 -30.91 7.13
CA PHE A 18 -4.38 -31.40 7.78
C PHE A 18 -4.09 -32.24 9.03
N ALA A 19 -3.16 -33.21 8.96
CA ALA A 19 -2.87 -34.11 10.09
C ALA A 19 -2.32 -33.35 11.32
N ASN A 20 -1.58 -32.26 11.10
CA ASN A 20 -1.00 -31.45 12.16
C ASN A 20 -1.96 -30.38 12.71
N ARG A 21 -3.25 -30.41 12.36
CA ARG A 21 -4.28 -29.44 12.82
C ARG A 21 -4.45 -29.36 14.33
N LYS A 22 -4.04 -30.38 15.10
CA LYS A 22 -4.12 -30.37 16.57
C LYS A 22 -2.83 -29.91 17.27
N LYS A 23 -1.74 -29.71 16.53
CA LYS A 23 -0.40 -29.55 17.11
C LYS A 23 -0.08 -28.15 17.66
N LEU A 24 -0.77 -27.11 17.22
CA LEU A 24 -0.49 -25.74 17.67
C LEU A 24 -1.39 -25.31 18.84
N SER A 25 -0.79 -24.60 19.79
CA SER A 25 -1.50 -23.83 20.82
C SER A 25 -2.04 -22.52 20.26
N TRP A 26 -3.01 -21.90 20.94
CA TRP A 26 -3.53 -20.59 20.54
C TRP A 26 -2.46 -19.52 20.43
N PHE A 27 -1.53 -19.48 21.39
CA PHE A 27 -0.41 -18.53 21.36
C PHE A 27 0.48 -18.73 20.12
N GLN A 28 0.83 -19.97 19.80
CA GLN A 28 1.61 -20.28 18.59
C GLN A 28 0.87 -19.89 17.31
N MET A 29 -0.46 -20.10 17.24
CA MET A 29 -1.25 -19.71 16.07
C MET A 29 -1.31 -18.19 15.87
N ILE A 30 -1.46 -17.44 16.97
CA ILE A 30 -1.44 -15.97 16.94
C ILE A 30 -0.05 -15.47 16.53
N PHE A 31 1.01 -15.98 17.15
CA PHE A 31 2.38 -15.60 16.79
C PHE A 31 2.69 -15.92 15.32
N THR A 32 2.35 -17.13 14.85
CA THR A 32 2.53 -17.50 13.44
C THR A 32 1.73 -16.58 12.52
N SER A 33 0.52 -16.17 12.91
CA SER A 33 -0.29 -15.23 12.12
C SER A 33 0.41 -13.87 11.97
N PHE A 34 0.90 -13.28 13.08
CA PHE A 34 1.67 -12.04 13.03
C PHE A 34 2.93 -12.17 12.19
N PHE A 35 3.64 -13.29 12.32
CA PHE A 35 4.83 -13.58 11.52
C PHE A 35 4.52 -13.63 10.01
N LEU A 36 3.46 -14.34 9.61
CA LEU A 36 3.06 -14.43 8.20
C LEU A 36 2.65 -13.07 7.65
N ILE A 37 1.84 -12.30 8.40
CA ILE A 37 1.46 -10.93 8.00
C ILE A 37 2.70 -10.06 7.82
N SER A 38 3.67 -10.17 8.73
CA SER A 38 4.92 -9.39 8.68
C SER A 38 5.75 -9.73 7.43
N ILE A 39 5.83 -11.01 7.07
CA ILE A 39 6.52 -11.45 5.84
C ILE A 39 5.86 -10.85 4.58
N THR A 40 4.54 -10.78 4.54
CA THR A 40 3.79 -10.19 3.41
C THR A 40 4.16 -8.73 3.14
N LEU A 41 4.74 -8.03 4.13
CA LEU A 41 5.16 -6.63 4.00
C LEU A 41 6.59 -6.45 3.45
N LEU A 42 7.38 -7.52 3.34
CA LEU A 42 8.75 -7.42 2.80
C LEU A 42 8.81 -6.82 1.39
N PRO A 43 7.97 -7.25 0.41
CA PRO A 43 7.97 -6.65 -0.92
C PRO A 43 7.58 -5.16 -0.89
N VAL A 44 6.65 -4.79 0.00
CA VAL A 44 6.19 -3.40 0.16
C VAL A 44 7.32 -2.52 0.68
N ALA A 45 8.03 -2.98 1.71
CA ALA A 45 9.16 -2.25 2.27
C ALA A 45 10.25 -2.01 1.21
N LEU A 46 10.54 -3.01 0.38
CA LEU A 46 11.52 -2.90 -0.70
C LEU A 46 11.05 -1.93 -1.80
N GLN A 47 9.81 -2.06 -2.26
CA GLN A 47 9.23 -1.16 -3.28
C GLN A 47 9.22 0.29 -2.82
N ASN A 48 8.85 0.50 -1.56
CA ASN A 48 8.82 1.83 -0.96
C ASN A 48 10.23 2.43 -0.82
N ALA A 49 11.24 1.61 -0.48
CA ALA A 49 12.62 2.06 -0.44
C ALA A 49 13.13 2.54 -1.82
N GLN A 50 12.66 1.91 -2.90
CA GLN A 50 13.02 2.24 -4.29
C GLN A 50 12.15 3.35 -4.90
N LEU A 51 11.07 3.77 -4.22
CA LEU A 51 10.14 4.75 -4.73
C LEU A 51 10.81 6.13 -4.81
N LYS A 52 10.64 6.82 -5.96
CA LYS A 52 11.23 8.15 -6.22
C LYS A 52 10.22 9.29 -6.18
N THR A 53 8.94 8.98 -6.34
CA THR A 53 7.87 9.97 -6.38
C THR A 53 6.59 9.32 -5.88
N TYR A 54 5.74 10.10 -5.23
CA TYR A 54 4.41 9.65 -4.82
C TYR A 54 3.41 10.80 -5.08
N PRO A 55 2.22 10.52 -5.65
CA PRO A 55 1.29 11.58 -6.03
C PRO A 55 0.83 12.39 -4.81
N LEU A 56 1.14 13.69 -4.80
CA LEU A 56 0.69 14.63 -3.76
C LEU A 56 -0.85 14.70 -3.68
N THR A 57 -1.53 14.42 -4.79
CA THR A 57 -2.99 14.31 -4.88
C THR A 57 -3.59 13.28 -3.93
N THR A 58 -2.79 12.33 -3.43
CA THR A 58 -3.24 11.36 -2.41
C THR A 58 -3.44 12.02 -1.04
N PHE A 59 -2.75 13.12 -0.77
CA PHE A 59 -2.76 13.84 0.52
C PHE A 59 -3.53 15.15 0.44
N VAL A 60 -3.44 15.86 -0.69
CA VAL A 60 -4.19 17.08 -0.96
C VAL A 60 -5.01 16.86 -2.22
N SER A 61 -6.31 16.58 -2.05
CA SER A 61 -7.23 16.42 -3.16
C SER A 61 -7.31 17.68 -4.02
N ASP A 62 -7.42 17.50 -5.33
CA ASP A 62 -7.61 18.58 -6.32
C ASP A 62 -6.48 19.63 -6.32
N VAL A 63 -5.31 19.32 -5.75
CA VAL A 63 -4.18 20.24 -5.56
C VAL A 63 -3.71 20.89 -6.86
N PHE A 64 -3.87 20.22 -8.00
CA PHE A 64 -3.43 20.70 -9.31
C PHE A 64 -4.57 21.21 -10.21
N ASP A 65 -5.80 21.24 -9.72
CA ASP A 65 -6.95 21.78 -10.45
C ASP A 65 -6.82 23.28 -10.76
N PRO A 66 -6.29 24.14 -9.85
CA PRO A 66 -6.08 25.55 -10.15
C PRO A 66 -5.09 25.82 -11.29
N LEU A 67 -4.23 24.86 -11.66
CA LEU A 67 -3.29 25.01 -12.77
C LEU A 67 -4.01 24.85 -14.13
N SER A 68 -4.74 25.89 -14.55
CA SER A 68 -5.42 25.92 -15.84
C SER A 68 -4.43 26.02 -17.00
N THR A 69 -4.90 25.80 -18.23
CA THR A 69 -4.06 25.93 -19.44
C THR A 69 -3.46 27.34 -19.57
N ASP A 70 -4.20 28.38 -19.19
CA ASP A 70 -3.72 29.77 -19.28
C ASP A 70 -2.66 30.06 -18.23
N ILE A 71 -2.82 29.53 -17.01
CA ILE A 71 -1.81 29.64 -15.94
C ILE A 71 -0.54 28.87 -16.32
N MET A 72 -0.68 27.70 -16.97
CA MET A 72 0.50 26.97 -17.45
C MET A 72 1.26 27.74 -18.53
N LYS A 73 0.58 28.49 -19.40
CA LYS A 73 1.24 29.37 -20.37
C LYS A 73 2.00 30.50 -19.68
N ASP A 74 1.38 31.16 -18.70
CA ASP A 74 2.03 32.21 -17.91
C ASP A 74 3.28 31.69 -17.19
N ILE A 75 3.20 30.49 -16.61
CA ILE A 75 4.36 29.80 -16.01
C ILE A 75 5.44 29.53 -17.06
N GLN A 76 5.09 29.05 -18.25
CA GLN A 76 6.07 28.73 -19.29
C GLN A 76 6.81 29.96 -19.82
N GLU A 77 6.12 31.09 -19.94
CA GLU A 77 6.65 32.32 -20.51
C GLU A 77 7.42 33.15 -19.48
N HIS A 78 6.98 33.15 -18.21
CA HIS A 78 7.44 34.11 -17.21
C HIS A 78 8.09 33.51 -15.97
N VAL A 79 8.03 32.19 -15.76
CA VAL A 79 8.72 31.54 -14.64
C VAL A 79 10.07 30.99 -15.11
N VAL A 80 11.11 31.40 -14.40
CA VAL A 80 12.47 30.88 -14.55
C VAL A 80 12.91 30.27 -13.22
N ILE A 81 13.33 29.01 -13.26
CA ILE A 81 13.88 28.31 -12.10
C ILE A 81 15.36 28.08 -12.32
N LYS A 82 16.19 28.70 -11.46
CA LYS A 82 17.65 28.57 -11.50
C LYS A 82 18.18 28.48 -10.07
N ASP A 83 19.14 27.60 -9.85
CA ASP A 83 19.78 27.41 -8.54
C ASP A 83 18.77 27.16 -7.39
N GLN A 84 17.69 26.41 -7.70
CA GLN A 84 16.58 26.11 -6.78
C GLN A 84 15.76 27.33 -6.35
N GLU A 85 15.91 28.46 -7.05
CA GLU A 85 15.12 29.65 -6.84
C GLU A 85 14.23 29.93 -8.05
N LEU A 86 12.98 30.26 -7.76
CA LEU A 86 11.98 30.69 -8.72
C LEU A 86 11.98 32.20 -8.82
N THR A 87 12.04 32.68 -10.05
CA THR A 87 11.83 34.08 -10.40
C THR A 87 10.66 34.20 -11.37
N TYR A 88 9.78 35.15 -11.11
CA TYR A 88 8.63 35.45 -11.97
C TYR A 88 8.79 36.84 -12.57
N THR A 89 8.65 36.96 -13.89
CA THR A 89 8.85 38.22 -14.64
C THR A 89 7.56 38.77 -15.27
N GLY A 90 6.42 38.11 -15.03
CA GLY A 90 5.14 38.52 -15.58
C GLY A 90 4.50 39.68 -14.82
N THR A 91 3.44 40.25 -15.39
CA THR A 91 2.77 41.44 -14.85
C THR A 91 1.64 41.11 -13.88
N ASN A 92 1.08 39.91 -13.93
CA ASN A 92 -0.08 39.47 -13.14
C ASN A 92 0.28 38.24 -12.29
N PRO A 93 0.86 38.44 -11.10
CA PRO A 93 1.34 37.32 -10.29
C PRO A 93 0.23 36.53 -9.59
N VAL A 94 -1.02 37.00 -9.59
CA VAL A 94 -2.14 36.33 -8.90
C VAL A 94 -3.20 35.91 -9.92
N HIS A 95 -3.39 34.60 -10.04
CA HIS A 95 -4.38 33.98 -10.92
C HIS A 95 -5.49 33.33 -10.09
N LYS A 96 -6.73 33.80 -10.24
CA LYS A 96 -7.90 33.22 -9.57
C LYS A 96 -8.70 32.35 -10.54
N THR A 97 -9.10 31.18 -10.07
CA THR A 97 -9.91 30.22 -10.82
C THR A 97 -11.09 29.76 -9.97
N SER A 98 -12.09 29.12 -10.57
CA SER A 98 -13.21 28.51 -9.82
C SER A 98 -12.77 27.35 -8.90
N LYS A 99 -11.54 26.87 -9.03
CA LYS A 99 -10.96 25.75 -8.27
C LYS A 99 -9.96 26.20 -7.20
N GLY A 100 -9.66 27.49 -7.12
CA GLY A 100 -8.66 28.05 -6.21
C GLY A 100 -7.81 29.12 -6.89
N GLN A 101 -6.71 29.49 -6.25
CA GLN A 101 -5.81 30.54 -6.72
C GLN A 101 -4.36 30.06 -6.84
N VAL A 102 -3.63 30.64 -7.80
CA VAL A 102 -2.20 30.43 -8.03
C VAL A 102 -1.49 31.77 -7.90
N ILE A 103 -0.44 31.81 -7.12
CA ILE A 103 0.37 33.00 -6.86
C ILE A 103 1.79 32.72 -7.33
N LEU A 104 2.35 33.59 -8.16
CA LEU A 104 3.69 33.46 -8.73
C LEU A 104 4.58 34.59 -8.21
N GLY A 105 5.63 34.24 -7.48
CA GLY A 105 6.62 35.18 -6.94
C GLY A 105 6.34 35.68 -5.51
N GLN A 106 7.36 36.32 -4.94
CA GLN A 106 7.44 36.69 -3.52
C GLN A 106 6.62 37.94 -3.15
N GLU A 107 6.46 38.88 -4.08
CA GLU A 107 5.82 40.18 -3.81
C GLU A 107 4.28 40.12 -3.84
N ALA A 108 3.72 39.01 -4.30
CA ALA A 108 2.29 38.85 -4.43
C ALA A 108 1.67 38.31 -3.14
N LYS A 109 1.11 39.20 -2.31
CA LYS A 109 0.19 38.81 -1.24
C LYS A 109 -1.20 38.63 -1.83
N ALA A 110 -1.62 37.38 -2.08
CA ALA A 110 -3.03 37.15 -2.28
C ALA A 110 -3.78 37.32 -0.96
N SER A 111 -5.04 37.76 -1.05
CA SER A 111 -5.96 37.71 0.08
C SER A 111 -6.00 36.29 0.63
N GLU A 112 -5.73 36.14 1.93
CA GLU A 112 -5.92 34.92 2.71
C GLU A 112 -7.40 34.50 2.63
N GLY A 113 -7.71 33.71 1.60
CA GLY A 113 -9.05 33.22 1.32
C GLY A 113 -9.26 31.81 1.85
N LYS A 114 -10.54 31.40 1.95
CA LYS A 114 -10.91 30.00 2.26
C LYS A 114 -10.51 29.00 1.15
N GLU A 115 -10.11 29.49 -0.01
CA GLU A 115 -9.88 28.69 -1.21
C GLU A 115 -8.49 28.04 -1.22
N LEU A 116 -8.33 26.96 -1.99
CA LEU A 116 -7.06 26.31 -2.22
C LEU A 116 -6.09 27.28 -2.91
N THR A 117 -4.89 27.43 -2.37
CA THR A 117 -3.87 28.37 -2.86
C THR A 117 -2.57 27.64 -3.14
N LEU A 118 -2.05 27.80 -4.35
CA LEU A 118 -0.70 27.38 -4.74
C LEU A 118 0.19 28.62 -4.84
N HIS A 119 1.01 28.86 -3.83
CA HIS A 119 1.93 30.00 -3.82
C HIS A 119 3.35 29.54 -4.18
N PHE A 120 3.76 29.85 -5.40
CA PHE A 120 5.12 29.67 -5.88
C PHE A 120 5.99 30.84 -5.41
N ASP A 121 6.50 30.73 -4.19
CA ASP A 121 7.44 31.69 -3.62
C ASP A 121 8.85 31.47 -4.18
N ARG A 122 9.83 32.29 -3.79
CA ARG A 122 11.20 32.24 -4.32
C ARG A 122 11.88 30.89 -4.15
N LYS A 123 11.68 30.17 -3.04
CA LYS A 123 12.42 28.93 -2.75
C LYS A 123 11.55 27.68 -2.68
N GLN A 124 10.24 27.86 -2.63
CA GLN A 124 9.31 26.79 -2.31
C GLN A 124 7.92 27.11 -2.83
N LEU A 125 7.20 26.05 -3.19
CA LEU A 125 5.76 26.10 -3.38
C LEU A 125 5.08 25.84 -2.04
N ILE A 126 4.26 26.78 -1.59
CA ILE A 126 3.42 26.70 -0.40
C ILE A 126 2.00 26.37 -0.85
N ILE A 127 1.43 25.31 -0.30
CA ILE A 127 0.08 24.85 -0.61
C ILE A 127 -0.75 25.06 0.63
N SER A 128 -1.77 25.90 0.53
CA SER A 128 -2.61 26.26 1.67
C SER A 128 -4.09 26.24 1.33
N LYS A 129 -4.93 26.06 2.35
CA LYS A 129 -6.39 26.12 2.25
C LYS A 129 -6.95 26.54 3.61
N GLU A 130 -7.96 27.39 3.64
CA GLU A 130 -8.58 27.87 4.89
C GLU A 130 -7.56 28.45 5.88
N ASN A 131 -6.60 29.24 5.38
CA ASN A 131 -5.49 29.84 6.15
C ASN A 131 -4.62 28.82 6.90
N LYS A 132 -4.60 27.56 6.44
CA LYS A 132 -3.70 26.52 6.93
C LYS A 132 -2.79 26.05 5.82
N GLU A 133 -1.50 26.00 6.13
CA GLU A 133 -0.53 25.34 5.27
C GLU A 133 -0.78 23.83 5.29
N LEU A 134 -0.97 23.25 4.12
CA LEU A 134 -1.18 21.81 3.92
C LEU A 134 0.12 21.11 3.54
N ALA A 135 0.95 21.76 2.73
CA ALA A 135 2.23 21.24 2.29
C ALA A 135 3.15 22.37 1.82
N THR A 136 4.45 22.13 1.98
CA THR A 136 5.51 22.97 1.40
C THR A 136 6.43 22.08 0.57
N VAL A 137 6.87 22.60 -0.57
CA VAL A 137 7.64 21.86 -1.58
C VAL A 137 8.84 22.68 -2.01
N SER A 138 10.05 22.20 -1.72
CA SER A 138 11.28 22.83 -2.20
C SER A 138 11.51 22.57 -3.69
N TYR A 139 12.18 23.48 -4.41
CA TYR A 139 12.46 23.30 -5.84
C TYR A 139 13.76 22.52 -6.04
N GLN A 140 13.69 21.20 -6.22
CA GLN A 140 14.87 20.37 -6.46
C GLN A 140 14.80 19.63 -7.80
N ALA A 141 13.68 18.97 -8.09
CA ALA A 141 13.37 18.28 -9.34
C ALA A 141 12.59 19.17 -10.30
N ILE A 142 11.88 20.20 -9.79
CA ILE A 142 11.27 21.21 -10.65
C ILE A 142 12.38 22.01 -11.34
N ASN A 143 12.39 21.97 -12.66
CA ASN A 143 13.33 22.65 -13.53
C ASN A 143 12.60 23.24 -14.75
N GLN A 144 13.33 23.98 -15.61
CA GLN A 144 12.72 24.62 -16.78
C GLN A 144 12.05 23.63 -17.75
N GLU A 145 12.56 22.39 -17.86
CA GLU A 145 11.96 21.36 -18.71
C GLU A 145 10.62 20.89 -18.16
N SER A 146 10.50 20.75 -16.85
CA SER A 146 9.27 20.32 -16.19
C SER A 146 8.11 21.31 -16.37
N LEU A 147 8.39 22.58 -16.61
CA LEU A 147 7.37 23.63 -16.81
C LEU A 147 6.66 23.52 -18.18
N ARG A 148 7.22 22.78 -19.14
CA ARG A 148 6.72 22.71 -20.53
C ARG A 148 5.34 22.09 -20.67
N ASP A 149 4.91 21.27 -19.72
CA ASP A 149 3.59 20.68 -19.74
C ASP A 149 3.08 20.41 -18.33
N LYS A 150 1.76 20.47 -18.17
CA LYS A 150 1.10 20.30 -16.86
C LYS A 150 1.44 18.96 -16.22
N LYS A 151 1.57 17.89 -17.01
CA LYS A 151 1.80 16.54 -16.47
C LYS A 151 3.21 16.44 -15.90
N SER A 152 4.23 16.88 -16.63
CA SER A 152 5.61 16.93 -16.16
C SER A 152 5.76 17.85 -14.95
N PHE A 153 5.09 19.01 -14.96
CA PHE A 153 5.16 19.95 -13.85
C PHE A 153 4.56 19.39 -12.56
N THR A 154 3.36 18.83 -12.63
CA THR A 154 2.67 18.23 -11.47
C THR A 154 3.39 16.98 -10.95
N GLN A 155 4.04 16.22 -11.84
CA GLN A 155 4.91 15.10 -11.48
C GLN A 155 6.19 15.57 -10.79
N ALA A 156 6.79 16.68 -11.23
CA ALA A 156 7.96 17.28 -10.58
C ALA A 156 7.61 17.82 -9.19
N ILE A 157 6.48 18.54 -9.04
CA ILE A 157 5.97 18.99 -7.73
C ILE A 157 5.78 17.79 -6.80
N SER A 158 5.14 16.71 -7.28
CA SER A 158 4.91 15.50 -6.47
C SER A 158 6.23 14.80 -6.08
N SER A 159 7.23 14.82 -6.96
CA SER A 159 8.56 14.27 -6.70
C SER A 159 9.29 15.04 -5.61
N ASP A 160 9.27 16.37 -5.68
CA ASP A 160 9.92 17.22 -4.67
C ASP A 160 9.21 17.14 -3.32
N TRP A 161 7.88 17.19 -3.33
CA TRP A 161 7.09 17.01 -2.13
C TRP A 161 7.38 15.66 -1.46
N PHE A 162 7.43 14.57 -2.24
CA PHE A 162 7.73 13.24 -1.73
C PHE A 162 9.15 13.15 -1.18
N ARG A 163 10.12 13.84 -1.79
CA ARG A 163 11.49 13.89 -1.28
C ARG A 163 11.56 14.56 0.08
N ASP A 164 10.90 15.70 0.23
CA ASP A 164 10.84 16.46 1.49
C ASP A 164 10.08 15.67 2.58
N ASN A 165 9.11 14.85 2.18
CA ASN A 165 8.26 14.07 3.08
C ASN A 165 8.53 12.54 3.02
N ARG A 166 9.73 12.12 2.62
CA ARG A 166 10.00 10.71 2.30
C ARG A 166 9.71 9.78 3.48
N LEU A 167 10.21 10.12 4.67
CA LEU A 167 10.03 9.30 5.86
C LEU A 167 8.55 9.13 6.26
N PRO A 168 7.77 10.20 6.50
CA PRO A 168 6.37 10.05 6.90
C PRO A 168 5.52 9.37 5.83
N VAL A 169 5.73 9.66 4.54
CA VAL A 169 5.00 8.99 3.45
C VAL A 169 5.36 7.51 3.38
N SER A 170 6.64 7.16 3.46
CA SER A 170 7.05 5.76 3.46
C SER A 170 6.49 4.98 4.64
N LEU A 171 6.47 5.56 5.85
CA LEU A 171 5.85 4.93 7.01
C LEU A 171 4.34 4.76 6.83
N PHE A 172 3.65 5.79 6.32
CA PHE A 172 2.22 5.72 6.00
C PHE A 172 1.93 4.56 5.04
N LEU A 173 2.71 4.41 3.95
CA LEU A 173 2.52 3.35 2.98
C LEU A 173 2.70 1.95 3.59
N VAL A 174 3.74 1.74 4.40
CA VAL A 174 3.98 0.43 5.04
C VAL A 174 2.89 0.11 6.06
N ILE A 175 2.48 1.08 6.88
CA ILE A 175 1.42 0.91 7.89
C ILE A 175 0.08 0.62 7.19
N PHE A 176 -0.25 1.39 6.16
CA PHE A 176 -1.49 1.21 5.41
C PHE A 176 -1.54 -0.15 4.69
N SER A 177 -0.44 -0.56 4.05
CA SER A 177 -0.31 -1.92 3.51
C SER A 177 -0.39 -3.00 4.60
N GLY A 178 0.20 -2.76 5.77
CA GLY A 178 0.07 -3.62 6.95
C GLY A 178 -1.37 -3.81 7.39
N PHE A 179 -2.12 -2.71 7.48
CA PHE A 179 -3.54 -2.73 7.78
C PHE A 179 -4.34 -3.51 6.74
N LEU A 180 -4.16 -3.22 5.45
CA LEU A 180 -4.83 -3.94 4.36
C LEU A 180 -4.50 -5.44 4.35
N SER A 181 -3.22 -5.79 4.53
CA SER A 181 -2.77 -7.19 4.62
C SER A 181 -3.41 -7.91 5.79
N THR A 182 -3.49 -7.25 6.96
CA THR A 182 -4.11 -7.79 8.17
C THR A 182 -5.60 -8.03 7.95
N VAL A 183 -6.33 -7.07 7.36
CA VAL A 183 -7.76 -7.23 7.05
C VAL A 183 -7.98 -8.39 6.09
N ASN A 184 -7.21 -8.47 4.99
CA ASN A 184 -7.29 -9.59 4.04
C ASN A 184 -7.01 -10.94 4.73
N TYR A 185 -5.95 -11.00 5.54
CA TYR A 185 -5.59 -12.20 6.28
C TYR A 185 -6.68 -12.63 7.26
N LEU A 186 -7.25 -11.70 8.03
CA LEU A 186 -8.34 -11.97 8.97
C LEU A 186 -9.58 -12.50 8.27
N ILE A 187 -9.96 -11.91 7.13
CA ILE A 187 -11.08 -12.39 6.31
C ILE A 187 -10.84 -13.83 5.86
N LEU A 188 -9.64 -14.15 5.35
CA LEU A 188 -9.33 -15.50 4.89
C LEU A 188 -9.30 -16.50 6.05
N ILE A 189 -8.58 -16.20 7.12
CA ILE A 189 -8.39 -17.17 8.20
C ILE A 189 -9.69 -17.37 8.99
N LEU A 190 -10.40 -16.30 9.36
CA LEU A 190 -11.65 -16.41 10.11
C LEU A 190 -12.77 -16.94 9.22
N GLY A 191 -12.90 -16.42 8.01
CA GLY A 191 -13.93 -16.83 7.06
C GLY A 191 -13.81 -18.30 6.68
N ALA A 192 -12.63 -18.74 6.21
CA ALA A 192 -12.44 -20.14 5.83
C ALA A 192 -12.54 -21.09 7.03
N SER A 193 -12.06 -20.68 8.21
CA SER A 193 -12.20 -21.50 9.42
C SER A 193 -13.64 -21.63 9.88
N PHE A 194 -14.43 -20.55 9.76
CA PHE A 194 -15.86 -20.56 10.05
C PHE A 194 -16.61 -21.47 9.07
N PHE A 195 -16.34 -21.38 7.76
CA PHE A 195 -16.94 -22.28 6.77
C PHE A 195 -16.59 -23.74 7.05
N LEU A 196 -15.31 -24.05 7.30
CA LEU A 196 -14.91 -25.41 7.70
C LEU A 196 -15.60 -25.86 8.99
N TYR A 197 -15.76 -24.98 9.97
CA TYR A 197 -16.44 -25.30 11.21
C TYR A 197 -17.93 -25.62 11.01
N LEU A 198 -18.62 -24.93 10.10
CA LEU A 198 -20.01 -25.25 9.74
C LEU A 198 -20.12 -26.67 9.15
N THR A 199 -19.08 -27.14 8.45
CA THR A 199 -19.08 -28.49 7.89
C THR A 199 -19.06 -29.61 8.93
N ARG A 200 -18.76 -29.31 10.21
CA ARG A 200 -18.73 -30.33 11.30
C ARG A 200 -20.05 -31.08 11.47
N LYS A 201 -21.18 -30.45 11.10
CA LYS A 201 -22.51 -31.07 11.24
C LYS A 201 -22.66 -32.27 10.28
N SER A 202 -21.85 -32.32 9.23
CA SER A 202 -21.76 -33.45 8.33
C SER A 202 -20.85 -34.54 8.90
N ARG A 203 -21.30 -35.80 8.89
CA ARG A 203 -20.46 -36.97 9.26
C ARG A 203 -19.27 -37.18 8.30
N LEU A 204 -19.13 -36.36 7.27
CA LEU A 204 -18.12 -36.51 6.24
C LEU A 204 -16.73 -35.97 6.64
N PHE A 205 -16.60 -35.18 7.72
CA PHE A 205 -15.35 -34.48 8.07
C PHE A 205 -14.89 -34.71 9.52
N SER A 206 -13.57 -34.80 9.72
CA SER A 206 -12.93 -35.05 11.03
C SER A 206 -12.54 -33.78 11.80
N LEU A 207 -13.03 -32.61 11.36
CA LEU A 207 -12.79 -31.30 11.98
C LEU A 207 -13.90 -31.01 13.01
N GLN A 208 -13.56 -30.99 14.30
CA GLN A 208 -14.56 -30.91 15.37
C GLN A 208 -14.63 -29.54 16.04
N THR A 209 -13.49 -28.88 16.21
CA THR A 209 -13.38 -27.61 16.96
C THR A 209 -12.97 -26.45 16.05
N PHE A 210 -13.39 -25.23 16.40
CA PHE A 210 -12.95 -24.04 15.67
C PHE A 210 -11.43 -23.88 15.68
N LYS A 211 -10.76 -24.28 16.79
CA LYS A 211 -9.30 -24.29 16.91
C LYS A 211 -8.64 -25.18 15.84
N GLU A 212 -9.19 -26.37 15.58
CA GLU A 212 -8.68 -27.26 14.54
C GLU A 212 -8.87 -26.68 13.14
N CYS A 213 -10.04 -26.08 12.86
CA CYS A 213 -10.29 -25.39 11.60
C CYS A 213 -9.32 -24.23 11.42
N PHE A 214 -9.13 -23.40 12.44
CA PHE A 214 -8.19 -22.29 12.45
C PHE A 214 -6.77 -22.73 12.13
N ASN A 215 -6.27 -23.75 12.82
CA ASN A 215 -4.92 -24.26 12.58
C ASN A 215 -4.79 -24.89 11.18
N CYS A 216 -5.83 -25.60 10.71
CA CYS A 216 -5.83 -26.16 9.36
C CYS A 216 -5.70 -25.06 8.30
N ILE A 217 -6.48 -23.98 8.42
CA ILE A 217 -6.41 -22.83 7.50
C ILE A 217 -5.07 -22.10 7.64
N LEU A 218 -4.56 -21.91 8.86
CA LEU A 218 -3.24 -21.33 9.11
C LEU A 218 -2.12 -22.11 8.40
N ASN A 219 -2.18 -23.45 8.43
CA ASN A 219 -1.23 -24.29 7.69
C ASN A 219 -1.43 -24.14 6.17
N CYS A 220 -2.66 -24.05 5.69
CA CYS A 220 -2.97 -23.84 4.27
C CYS A 220 -2.55 -22.46 3.75
N LEU A 221 -2.49 -21.43 4.61
CA LEU A 221 -2.06 -20.08 4.25
C LEU A 221 -0.53 -19.93 4.22
N GLY A 222 0.20 -20.71 5.02
CA GLY A 222 1.64 -20.55 5.19
C GLY A 222 2.42 -20.62 3.87
N LEU A 223 2.30 -21.71 3.12
CA LEU A 223 3.03 -21.88 1.86
C LEU A 223 2.60 -20.86 0.78
N PRO A 224 1.30 -20.61 0.55
CA PRO A 224 0.84 -19.54 -0.34
C PRO A 224 1.44 -18.15 -0.04
N ILE A 225 1.54 -17.76 1.24
CA ILE A 225 2.13 -16.47 1.65
C ILE A 225 3.64 -16.44 1.34
N LEU A 226 4.36 -17.51 1.67
CA LEU A 226 5.80 -17.57 1.39
C LEU A 226 6.09 -17.53 -0.12
N LEU A 227 5.30 -18.25 -0.92
CA LEU A 227 5.43 -18.28 -2.37
C LEU A 227 5.03 -16.94 -3.00
N SER A 228 3.94 -16.31 -2.57
CA SER A 228 3.52 -15.02 -3.11
C SER A 228 4.58 -13.96 -2.85
N VAL A 229 5.17 -13.92 -1.65
CA VAL A 229 6.25 -12.99 -1.32
C VAL A 229 7.49 -13.27 -2.16
N LEU A 230 7.89 -14.53 -2.31
CA LEU A 230 9.03 -14.89 -3.15
C LEU A 230 8.82 -14.44 -4.62
N ILE A 231 7.66 -14.73 -5.20
CA ILE A 231 7.29 -14.31 -6.55
C ILE A 231 7.33 -12.79 -6.64
N SER A 232 6.77 -12.07 -5.67
CA SER A 232 6.75 -10.61 -5.69
C SER A 232 8.13 -9.97 -5.58
N LEU A 233 9.04 -10.58 -4.81
CA LEU A 233 10.43 -10.12 -4.73
C LEU A 233 11.19 -10.39 -6.04
N LEU A 234 11.00 -11.56 -6.66
CA LEU A 234 11.69 -11.92 -7.91
C LEU A 234 11.20 -11.11 -9.12
N PHE A 235 9.88 -10.90 -9.21
CA PHE A 235 9.24 -10.26 -10.34
C PHE A 235 8.79 -8.81 -10.08
N HIS A 236 9.23 -8.21 -8.97
CA HIS A 236 8.93 -6.83 -8.58
C HIS A 236 7.42 -6.49 -8.62
N GLN A 237 6.57 -7.42 -8.18
CA GLN A 237 5.11 -7.29 -8.28
C GLN A 237 4.57 -6.32 -7.25
N VAL A 238 3.66 -5.44 -7.66
CA VAL A 238 2.97 -4.52 -6.74
C VAL A 238 2.22 -5.26 -5.62
N PHE A 239 2.00 -4.57 -4.50
CA PHE A 239 1.37 -5.14 -3.31
C PHE A 239 0.01 -5.81 -3.57
N THR A 240 -0.84 -5.18 -4.38
CA THR A 240 -2.16 -5.72 -4.75
C THR A 240 -2.05 -7.05 -5.50
N THR A 241 -1.11 -7.16 -6.44
CA THR A 241 -0.82 -8.41 -7.15
C THR A 241 -0.28 -9.49 -6.21
N THR A 242 0.53 -9.11 -5.21
CA THR A 242 1.02 -10.04 -4.18
C THR A 242 -0.12 -10.69 -3.40
N ILE A 243 -1.10 -9.88 -2.95
CA ILE A 243 -2.30 -10.37 -2.28
C ILE A 243 -3.12 -11.27 -3.21
N MET A 244 -3.28 -10.89 -4.48
CA MET A 244 -4.02 -11.69 -5.44
C MET A 244 -3.38 -13.07 -5.65
N ILE A 245 -2.05 -13.13 -5.86
CA ILE A 245 -1.30 -14.38 -6.00
C ILE A 245 -1.46 -15.24 -4.74
N GLN A 246 -1.30 -14.63 -3.55
CA GLN A 246 -1.51 -15.32 -2.28
C GLN A 246 -2.90 -15.95 -2.20
N ASN A 247 -3.95 -15.20 -2.52
CA ASN A 247 -5.33 -15.65 -2.39
C ASN A 247 -5.64 -16.80 -3.37
N VAL A 248 -5.15 -16.71 -4.62
CA VAL A 248 -5.28 -17.78 -5.61
C VAL A 248 -4.54 -19.04 -5.14
N LEU A 249 -3.28 -18.90 -4.73
CA LEU A 249 -2.48 -20.03 -4.22
C LEU A 249 -3.12 -20.66 -2.98
N PHE A 250 -3.72 -19.86 -2.10
CA PHE A 250 -4.45 -20.35 -0.93
C PHE A 250 -5.64 -21.23 -1.32
N VAL A 251 -6.48 -20.77 -2.25
CA VAL A 251 -7.64 -21.54 -2.71
C VAL A 251 -7.19 -22.85 -3.37
N LEU A 252 -6.16 -22.80 -4.22
CA LEU A 252 -5.60 -23.99 -4.86
C LEU A 252 -5.01 -24.96 -3.83
N TYR A 253 -4.28 -24.45 -2.84
CA TYR A 253 -3.70 -25.27 -1.78
C TYR A 253 -4.79 -25.94 -0.96
N LEU A 254 -5.82 -25.20 -0.55
CA LEU A 254 -6.96 -25.73 0.20
C LEU A 254 -7.72 -26.81 -0.60
N ALA A 255 -7.94 -26.59 -1.89
CA ALA A 255 -8.56 -27.57 -2.78
C ALA A 255 -7.72 -28.85 -2.88
N MET A 256 -6.39 -28.72 -2.95
CA MET A 256 -5.47 -29.87 -2.96
C MET A 256 -5.45 -30.63 -1.63
N VAL A 257 -5.53 -29.93 -0.48
CA VAL A 257 -5.69 -30.57 0.83
C VAL A 257 -7.01 -31.34 0.88
N PHE A 258 -8.11 -30.72 0.44
CA PHE A 258 -9.41 -31.40 0.35
C PHE A 258 -9.35 -32.62 -0.57
N TYR A 259 -8.76 -32.51 -1.76
CA TYR A 259 -8.63 -33.62 -2.70
C TYR A 259 -7.83 -34.79 -2.11
N LYS A 260 -6.73 -34.51 -1.38
CA LYS A 260 -5.85 -35.55 -0.85
C LYS A 260 -6.28 -36.17 0.48
N THR A 261 -7.13 -35.48 1.24
CA THR A 261 -7.51 -35.90 2.60
C THR A 261 -9.02 -36.06 2.77
N HIS A 262 -9.82 -35.46 1.89
CA HIS A 262 -11.26 -35.25 2.08
C HIS A 262 -11.61 -34.65 3.46
N PHE A 263 -10.64 -33.98 4.11
CA PHE A 263 -10.67 -33.59 5.52
C PHE A 263 -11.07 -34.74 6.47
N ARG A 264 -10.59 -35.94 6.18
CA ARG A 264 -10.77 -37.16 6.97
C ARG A 264 -9.44 -37.65 7.50
N ASP A 265 -9.47 -38.17 8.73
CA ASP A 265 -8.32 -38.89 9.27
C ASP A 265 -8.13 -40.23 8.52
N PRO A 266 -6.88 -40.71 8.37
CA PRO A 266 -6.58 -41.95 7.63
C PRO A 266 -7.33 -43.18 8.12
N ASP A 267 -7.75 -43.17 9.39
CA ASP A 267 -8.47 -44.26 10.06
C ASP A 267 -9.96 -44.38 9.64
N TYR A 268 -10.42 -43.59 8.65
CA TYR A 268 -11.81 -43.62 8.16
C TYR A 268 -12.09 -44.69 7.08
N HIS A 269 -11.13 -45.54 6.72
CA HIS A 269 -11.43 -46.75 5.95
C HIS A 269 -11.93 -47.86 6.88
N ARG A 270 -13.22 -47.79 7.24
CA ARG A 270 -14.04 -48.93 7.62
C ARG A 270 -15.28 -48.95 6.73
#